data_AF-A0A8T3PLT9-F1
#
_entry.id   AF-A0A8T3PLT9-F1
#
_cell.length_a   1.000
_cell.length_b   1.000
_cell.length_c   1.000
_cell.angle_alpha   90.00
_cell.angle_beta   90.00
_cell.angle_gamma   90.00
#
_symmetry.space_group_name_H-M   'P 1'
#
loop_
_entity.id
_entity.type
_entity.pdbx_description
1 polymer ?
#
loop_
_entity_poly.entity_id
_entity_poly.type
_entity_poly.pdbx_seq_one_letter_code
_entity_poly.pdbx_strand_id
1 'polypeptide(L)'
;MPGGNRPKIGIVWAGSPTYQNDRHRSIALPELLPILRLPDFDFYSLQKGERCRELLGLPPDCRVRDLDPSLADFGDTALVSDALDLVITVDTAVAHLAGALDKPVWTLLPEVPDWRWGLTDPTTPWYRSMRLFRQDRRGDWAGVMGRVSEALLKDSRVMTAGDR
;
A
#
# COMPACT_ATOMS: atom_id res chain seq x y z
N MET A 1 -6.07 -1.85 -30.28
CA MET A 1 -5.61 -2.62 -29.10
C MET A 1 -6.64 -2.39 -28.00
N PRO A 2 -7.22 -3.42 -27.36
CA PRO A 2 -8.22 -3.19 -26.32
C PRO A 2 -7.50 -2.56 -25.12
N GLY A 3 -7.67 -1.25 -24.97
CA GLY A 3 -7.16 -0.46 -23.87
C GLY A 3 -8.13 -0.49 -22.70
N GLY A 4 -8.08 -1.56 -21.91
CA GLY A 4 -8.62 -1.55 -20.55
C GLY A 4 -7.75 -0.63 -19.69
N ASN A 5 -8.38 0.22 -18.90
CA ASN A 5 -7.66 1.09 -17.97
C ASN A 5 -7.03 0.22 -16.87
N ARG A 6 -5.75 0.46 -16.54
CA ARG A 6 -5.02 -0.35 -15.56
C ARG A 6 -5.51 -0.02 -14.16
N PRO A 7 -5.60 -0.99 -13.24
CA PRO A 7 -5.99 -0.69 -11.87
C PRO A 7 -4.99 0.25 -11.21
N LYS A 8 -5.50 1.28 -10.55
CA LYS A 8 -4.72 2.33 -9.88
C LYS A 8 -4.50 1.95 -8.42
N ILE A 9 -3.23 1.75 -8.05
CA ILE A 9 -2.84 1.29 -6.73
C ILE A 9 -2.08 2.39 -5.98
N GLY A 10 -2.61 2.79 -4.82
CA GLY A 10 -1.92 3.68 -3.89
C GLY A 10 -0.91 2.91 -3.05
N ILE A 11 0.28 3.47 -2.83
CA ILE A 11 1.29 2.89 -1.94
C ILE A 11 1.73 3.86 -0.84
N VAL A 12 1.92 3.34 0.37
CA VAL A 12 2.57 4.01 1.50
C VAL A 12 3.46 3.00 2.20
N TRP A 13 4.77 3.24 2.21
CA TRP A 13 5.74 2.26 2.75
C TRP A 13 6.30 2.66 4.09
N ALA A 14 6.00 3.88 4.55
CA ALA A 14 6.55 4.43 5.76
C ALA A 14 5.59 5.29 6.55
N GLY A 15 5.62 5.12 7.86
CA GLY A 15 5.02 6.09 8.77
C GLY A 15 5.95 7.28 9.05
N SER A 16 5.58 8.08 10.05
CA SER A 16 6.39 9.22 10.48
C SER A 16 7.73 8.77 11.09
N PRO A 17 8.88 9.31 10.63
CA PRO A 17 10.20 9.02 11.20
C PRO A 17 10.34 9.43 12.67
N THR A 18 9.51 10.37 13.14
CA THR A 18 9.52 10.87 14.52
C THR A 18 8.81 9.94 15.51
N TYR A 19 8.14 8.90 15.02
CA TYR A 19 7.44 7.93 15.86
C TYR A 19 8.39 6.79 16.29
N GLN A 20 8.47 6.53 17.59
CA GLN A 20 9.48 5.62 18.18
C GLN A 20 9.47 4.20 17.60
N ASN A 21 8.30 3.67 17.21
CA ASN A 21 8.18 2.32 16.65
C ASN A 21 8.14 2.28 15.11
N ASP A 22 8.44 3.40 14.43
CA ASP A 22 8.34 3.48 12.97
C ASP A 22 9.24 2.46 12.26
N ARG A 23 10.44 2.24 12.81
CA ARG A 23 11.43 1.30 12.27
C ARG A 23 10.92 -0.14 12.15
N HIS A 24 9.93 -0.53 12.94
CA HIS A 24 9.38 -1.88 12.91
C HIS A 24 8.17 -2.01 12.00
N ARG A 25 7.37 -0.94 11.81
CA ARG A 25 6.19 -0.98 10.95
C ARG A 25 6.48 -0.59 9.50
N SER A 26 7.53 0.18 9.27
CA SER A 26 7.92 0.65 7.93
C SER A 26 8.67 -0.43 7.15
N ILE A 27 8.43 -0.46 5.85
CA ILE A 27 9.14 -1.31 4.89
C ILE A 27 10.08 -0.43 4.06
N ALA A 28 11.23 -0.96 3.64
CA ALA A 28 12.11 -0.23 2.74
C ALA A 28 11.51 -0.21 1.33
N LEU A 29 11.54 0.93 0.64
CA LEU A 29 10.97 1.05 -0.71
C LEU A 29 11.48 -0.03 -1.70
N PRO A 30 12.76 -0.46 -1.69
CA PRO A 30 13.23 -1.55 -2.55
C PRO A 30 12.54 -2.89 -2.33
N GLU A 31 11.96 -3.16 -1.16
CA GLU A 31 11.20 -4.40 -0.91
C GLU A 31 9.90 -4.42 -1.71
N LEU A 32 9.38 -3.26 -2.13
CA LEU A 32 8.16 -3.16 -2.95
C LEU A 32 8.41 -3.44 -4.44
N LEU A 33 9.67 -3.51 -4.89
CA LEU A 33 10.01 -3.76 -6.30
C LEU A 33 9.30 -4.97 -6.95
N PRO A 34 9.05 -6.10 -6.26
CA PRO A 34 8.31 -7.22 -6.84
C PRO A 34 6.90 -6.89 -7.30
N ILE A 35 6.26 -5.86 -6.75
CA ILE A 35 4.94 -5.38 -7.20
C ILE A 35 5.05 -4.19 -8.14
N LEU A 36 6.00 -3.27 -7.92
CA LEU A 36 6.17 -2.06 -8.72
C LEU A 36 6.63 -2.35 -10.17
N ARG A 37 7.16 -3.56 -10.40
CA ARG A 37 7.57 -4.05 -11.73
C ARG A 37 6.47 -4.77 -12.49
N LEU A 38 5.30 -4.97 -11.90
CA LEU A 38 4.17 -5.62 -12.57
C LEU A 38 3.60 -4.66 -13.62
N PRO A 39 3.51 -5.05 -14.91
CA PRO A 39 3.18 -4.13 -16.01
C PRO A 39 1.68 -3.78 -16.08
N ASP A 40 0.83 -4.52 -15.39
CA ASP A 40 -0.64 -4.43 -15.51
C ASP A 40 -1.28 -3.46 -14.51
N PHE A 41 -0.48 -2.79 -13.67
CA PHE A 41 -0.96 -1.88 -12.63
C PHE A 41 -0.29 -0.50 -12.74
N ASP A 42 -1.02 0.55 -12.38
CA ASP A 42 -0.49 1.90 -12.26
C ASP A 42 -0.33 2.27 -10.77
N PHE A 43 0.89 2.62 -10.36
CA PHE A 43 1.20 2.91 -8.96
C PHE A 43 1.28 4.41 -8.66
N TYR A 44 0.70 4.81 -7.53
CA TYR A 44 0.66 6.18 -7.04
C TYR A 44 1.15 6.22 -5.59
N SER A 45 2.13 7.06 -5.28
CA SER A 45 2.62 7.24 -3.92
C SER A 45 1.72 8.20 -3.16
N LEU A 46 1.17 7.74 -2.04
CA LEU A 46 0.50 8.55 -1.03
C LEU A 46 1.44 8.85 0.17
N GLN A 47 2.73 8.51 0.03
CA GLN A 47 3.73 8.83 1.04
C GLN A 47 3.81 10.35 1.23
N LYS A 48 3.98 10.79 2.47
CA LYS A 48 4.21 12.20 2.80
C LYS A 48 5.59 12.42 3.41
N GLY A 49 6.14 13.59 3.13
CA GLY A 49 7.35 14.12 3.77
C GLY A 49 8.66 13.62 3.16
N GLU A 50 9.74 13.68 3.96
CA GLU A 50 11.11 13.49 3.48
C GLU A 50 11.36 12.15 2.76
N ARG A 51 10.60 11.11 3.13
CA ARG A 51 10.73 9.77 2.54
C ARG A 51 10.23 9.69 1.09
N CYS A 52 9.46 10.67 0.60
CA CYS A 52 9.09 10.73 -0.82
C CYS A 52 10.31 10.79 -1.74
N ARG A 53 11.43 11.36 -1.27
CA ARG A 53 12.68 11.40 -2.04
C ARG A 53 13.27 10.02 -2.33
N GLU A 54 12.87 8.98 -1.59
CA GLU A 54 13.27 7.59 -1.89
C GLU A 54 12.80 7.15 -3.29
N LEU A 55 11.71 7.72 -3.81
CA LEU A 55 11.22 7.45 -5.17
C LEU A 55 12.24 7.80 -6.26
N LEU A 56 13.14 8.77 -6.02
CA LEU A 56 14.20 9.14 -6.96
C LEU A 56 15.23 8.02 -7.17
N GLY A 57 15.34 7.09 -6.21
CA GLY A 57 16.21 5.93 -6.29
C GLY A 57 15.56 4.70 -6.94
N LEU A 58 14.31 4.80 -7.40
CA LEU A 58 13.64 3.67 -8.03
C LEU A 58 14.30 3.31 -9.37
N PRO A 59 14.38 2.00 -9.70
CA PRO A 59 14.80 1.56 -11.01
C PRO A 59 13.93 2.14 -12.14
N PRO A 60 14.49 2.44 -13.33
CA PRO A 60 13.75 3.06 -14.45
C PRO A 60 12.55 2.25 -14.98
N ASP A 61 12.53 0.95 -14.71
CA ASP A 61 11.43 0.03 -15.06
C ASP A 61 10.25 0.12 -14.08
N CYS A 62 10.42 0.76 -12.91
CA CYS A 62 9.35 1.02 -11.95
C CYS A 62 8.68 2.36 -12.24
N ARG A 63 7.35 2.36 -12.39
CA ARG A 63 6.58 3.59 -12.62
C ARG A 63 5.68 3.87 -11.43
N VAL A 64 6.13 4.78 -10.56
CA VAL A 64 5.35 5.29 -9.43
C VAL A 64 5.18 6.80 -9.60
N ARG A 65 3.92 7.27 -9.62
CA ARG A 65 3.63 8.71 -9.62
C ARG A 65 3.62 9.24 -8.20
N ASP A 66 4.49 10.20 -7.91
CA ASP A 66 4.48 10.90 -6.62
C ASP A 66 3.32 11.88 -6.53
N LEU A 67 2.46 11.73 -5.52
CA LEU A 67 1.33 12.63 -5.26
C LEU A 67 1.58 13.56 -4.06
N ASP A 68 2.70 13.43 -3.35
CA ASP A 68 3.02 14.31 -2.20
C ASP A 68 2.81 15.81 -2.49
N PRO A 69 3.23 16.36 -3.65
CA PRO A 69 3.03 17.78 -3.97
C PRO A 69 1.56 18.20 -4.12
N SER A 70 0.65 17.25 -4.32
CA SER A 70 -0.78 17.46 -4.52
C SER A 70 -1.63 17.12 -3.30
N LEU A 71 -1.02 16.67 -2.20
CA LEU A 71 -1.70 16.29 -0.97
C LEU A 71 -1.40 17.32 0.12
N ALA A 72 -2.24 18.34 0.29
CA ALA A 72 -2.05 19.35 1.33
C ALA A 72 -2.55 18.87 2.70
N ASP A 73 -3.65 18.12 2.72
CA ASP A 73 -4.26 17.61 3.95
C ASP A 73 -4.88 16.21 3.80
N PHE A 74 -5.58 15.76 4.84
CA PHE A 74 -6.27 14.46 4.84
C PHE A 74 -7.51 14.45 3.93
N GLY A 75 -8.10 15.61 3.62
CA GLY A 75 -9.19 15.73 2.66
C GLY A 75 -8.69 15.39 1.25
N ASP A 76 -7.56 15.96 0.83
CA ASP A 76 -6.93 15.60 -0.44
C ASP A 76 -6.55 14.12 -0.49
N THR A 77 -5.99 13.61 0.62
CA THR A 77 -5.62 12.19 0.73
C THR A 77 -6.85 11.29 0.60
N ALA A 78 -7.99 11.69 1.17
CA ALA A 78 -9.25 10.96 1.07
C ALA A 78 -9.78 10.95 -0.37
N LEU A 79 -9.80 12.11 -1.04
CA LEU A 79 -10.23 12.25 -2.43
C LEU A 79 -9.40 11.37 -3.37
N VAL A 80 -8.08 11.39 -3.21
CA VAL A 80 -7.20 10.52 -4.01
C VAL A 80 -7.43 9.06 -3.66
N SER A 81 -7.53 8.70 -2.37
CA SER A 81 -7.78 7.31 -1.95
C SER A 81 -9.09 6.76 -2.51
N ASP A 82 -10.11 7.60 -2.63
CA ASP A 82 -11.40 7.23 -3.21
C ASP A 82 -11.32 6.97 -4.73
N ALA A 83 -10.44 7.68 -5.43
CA ALA A 83 -10.19 7.49 -6.85
C ALA A 83 -9.28 6.29 -7.20
N LEU A 84 -8.72 5.62 -6.19
CA LEU A 84 -7.89 4.42 -6.36
C LEU A 84 -8.73 3.14 -6.26
N ASP A 85 -8.24 2.09 -6.91
CA ASP A 85 -8.86 0.77 -6.89
C ASP A 85 -8.43 -0.06 -5.67
N LEU A 86 -7.22 0.21 -5.17
CA LEU A 86 -6.62 -0.44 -4.00
C LEU A 86 -5.59 0.49 -3.34
N VAL A 87 -5.51 0.46 -2.02
CA VAL A 87 -4.42 1.07 -1.26
C VAL A 87 -3.59 -0.02 -0.57
N ILE A 88 -2.30 -0.07 -0.84
CA ILE A 88 -1.34 -0.95 -0.17
C ILE A 88 -0.48 -0.09 0.77
N THR A 89 -0.56 -0.33 2.07
CA THR A 89 0.08 0.56 3.05
C THR A 89 0.62 -0.22 4.25
N VAL A 90 1.71 0.26 4.83
CA VAL A 90 2.05 -0.11 6.21
C VAL A 90 1.05 0.50 7.20
N ASP A 91 1.17 0.17 8.49
CA ASP A 91 0.30 0.72 9.54
C ASP A 91 0.47 2.25 9.71
N THR A 92 -0.41 3.02 9.04
CA THR A 92 -0.39 4.49 8.99
C THR A 92 -1.81 5.07 9.03
N ALA A 93 -1.89 6.39 9.19
CA ALA A 93 -3.16 7.12 9.06
C ALA A 93 -3.86 6.89 7.71
N VAL A 94 -3.11 6.65 6.62
CA VAL A 94 -3.69 6.37 5.30
C VAL A 94 -4.43 5.04 5.28
N ALA A 95 -3.93 4.03 6.01
CA ALA A 95 -4.63 2.74 6.16
C ALA A 95 -6.02 2.92 6.77
N HIS A 96 -6.09 3.70 7.84
CA HIS A 96 -7.34 3.99 8.53
C HIS A 96 -8.28 4.88 7.72
N LEU A 97 -7.74 5.89 7.02
CA LEU A 97 -8.52 6.78 6.18
C LEU A 97 -9.17 6.01 5.03
N ALA A 98 -8.39 5.24 4.26
CA ALA A 98 -8.91 4.45 3.15
C ALA A 98 -9.88 3.36 3.64
N GLY A 99 -9.60 2.73 4.80
CA GLY A 99 -10.53 1.78 5.41
C GLY A 99 -11.85 2.40 5.84
N ALA A 100 -11.84 3.64 6.35
CA ALA A 100 -13.05 4.37 6.73
C ALA A 100 -13.90 4.80 5.52
N LEU A 101 -13.29 4.92 4.33
CA LEU A 101 -13.95 5.16 3.05
C LEU A 101 -14.48 3.86 2.40
N ASP A 102 -14.39 2.71 3.07
CA ASP A 102 -14.73 1.38 2.55
C ASP A 102 -13.98 1.01 1.24
N LYS A 103 -12.82 1.63 1.01
CA LYS A 103 -11.95 1.30 -0.11
C LYS A 103 -11.23 -0.02 0.14
N PRO A 104 -10.92 -0.82 -0.88
CA PRO A 104 -10.03 -1.96 -0.70
C PRO A 104 -8.67 -1.50 -0.16
N VAL A 105 -8.25 -2.09 0.96
CA VAL A 105 -6.94 -1.78 1.57
C VAL A 105 -6.19 -3.05 1.92
N TRP A 106 -4.92 -3.13 1.55
CA TRP A 106 -4.02 -4.17 2.00
C TRP A 106 -2.99 -3.59 2.95
N THR A 107 -3.02 -4.02 4.20
CA THR A 107 -2.13 -3.51 5.25
C THR A 107 -0.96 -4.46 5.47
N LEU A 108 0.25 -3.94 5.31
CA LEU A 108 1.50 -4.64 5.53
C LEU A 108 1.92 -4.49 6.99
N LEU A 109 2.06 -5.62 7.69
CA LEU A 109 2.27 -5.66 9.14
C LEU A 109 3.55 -6.41 9.51
N PRO A 110 4.30 -5.93 10.53
CA PRO A 110 5.40 -6.69 11.09
C PRO A 110 4.91 -7.92 11.84
N GLU A 111 5.84 -8.81 12.21
CA GLU A 111 5.55 -10.03 12.99
C GLU A 111 4.74 -9.72 14.25
N VAL A 112 5.14 -8.66 14.97
CA VAL A 112 4.44 -8.16 16.16
C VAL A 112 3.82 -6.80 15.84
N PRO A 113 2.56 -6.74 15.38
CA PRO A 113 1.88 -5.50 15.04
C PRO A 113 1.31 -4.80 16.28
N ASP A 114 0.72 -3.62 16.09
CA ASP A 114 -0.16 -3.01 17.09
C ASP A 114 -1.35 -3.93 17.42
N TRP A 115 -1.81 -3.89 18.67
CA TRP A 115 -2.85 -4.77 19.21
C TRP A 115 -4.13 -4.77 18.37
N ARG A 116 -4.43 -3.65 17.71
CA ARG A 116 -5.64 -3.46 16.89
C ARG A 116 -5.73 -4.42 15.71
N TRP A 117 -4.59 -4.92 15.25
CA TRP A 117 -4.50 -5.80 14.08
C TRP A 117 -4.57 -7.28 14.40
N GLY A 118 -4.59 -7.65 15.69
CA GLY A 118 -4.49 -9.03 16.13
C GLY A 118 -3.17 -9.69 15.70
N LEU A 119 -3.08 -11.01 15.90
CA LEU A 119 -1.85 -11.77 15.62
C LEU A 119 -1.98 -12.77 14.47
N THR A 120 -3.20 -13.25 14.17
CA THR A 120 -3.41 -14.40 13.29
C THR A 120 -4.25 -14.09 12.07
N ASP A 121 -5.33 -13.33 12.24
CA ASP A 121 -6.33 -13.21 11.19
C ASP A 121 -5.85 -12.34 10.02
N PRO A 122 -6.21 -12.69 8.77
CA PRO A 122 -5.91 -11.90 7.58
C PRO A 122 -6.91 -10.77 7.37
N THR A 123 -7.85 -10.57 8.29
CA THR A 123 -8.90 -9.54 8.26
C THR A 123 -8.90 -8.76 9.57
N THR A 124 -9.61 -7.64 9.58
CA THR A 124 -9.74 -6.78 10.75
C THR A 124 -11.20 -6.52 11.09
N PRO A 125 -11.59 -6.44 12.37
CA PRO A 125 -12.95 -6.07 12.75
C PRO A 125 -13.25 -4.59 12.48
N TRP A 126 -12.23 -3.76 12.24
CA TRP A 126 -12.37 -2.31 12.09
C TRP A 126 -12.84 -1.90 10.70
N TYR A 127 -12.39 -2.62 9.65
CA TYR A 127 -12.63 -2.25 8.25
C TYR A 127 -12.90 -3.50 7.42
N ARG A 128 -14.14 -3.66 6.94
CA ARG A 128 -14.56 -4.84 6.18
C ARG A 128 -13.82 -4.99 4.85
N SER A 129 -13.47 -3.89 4.21
CA SER A 129 -12.76 -3.84 2.93
C SER A 129 -11.26 -4.16 3.03
N MET A 130 -10.73 -4.33 4.24
CA MET A 130 -9.30 -4.43 4.49
C MET A 130 -8.80 -5.87 4.65
N ARG A 131 -7.64 -6.15 4.06
CA ARG A 131 -6.91 -7.42 4.17
C ARG A 131 -5.54 -7.16 4.79
N LEU A 132 -5.12 -8.03 5.71
CA LEU A 132 -3.86 -7.93 6.42
C LEU A 132 -2.84 -8.91 5.84
N PHE A 133 -1.62 -8.44 5.61
CA PHE A 133 -0.46 -9.24 5.23
C PHE A 133 0.62 -9.05 6.28
N ARG A 134 1.00 -10.13 6.96
CA ARG A 134 1.91 -10.09 8.11
C ARG A 134 3.19 -10.85 7.82
N GLN A 135 4.31 -10.37 8.37
CA GLN A 135 5.55 -11.13 8.39
C GLN A 135 5.38 -12.42 9.19
N ASP A 136 5.87 -13.54 8.66
CA ASP A 136 5.91 -14.80 9.40
C ASP A 136 7.06 -14.81 10.42
N ARG A 137 8.12 -14.04 10.15
CA ARG A 137 9.28 -13.80 11.01
C ARG A 137 9.74 -12.36 10.86
N ARG A 138 10.21 -11.74 11.94
CA ARG A 138 10.75 -10.37 11.93
C ARG A 138 11.74 -10.18 10.80
N GLY A 139 11.47 -9.16 9.96
CA GLY A 139 12.32 -8.79 8.83
C GLY A 139 12.01 -9.51 7.53
N ASP A 140 11.10 -10.50 7.52
CA ASP A 140 10.68 -11.21 6.31
C ASP A 140 9.67 -10.40 5.49
N TRP A 141 10.10 -9.22 5.01
CA TRP A 141 9.32 -8.41 4.08
C TRP A 141 9.25 -9.04 2.69
N ALA A 142 10.28 -9.76 2.26
CA ALA A 142 10.28 -10.50 1.00
C ALA A 142 9.14 -11.53 0.93
N GLY A 143 8.91 -12.31 2.00
CA GLY A 143 7.80 -13.26 2.08
C GLY A 143 6.43 -12.58 2.02
N VAL A 144 6.27 -11.44 2.72
CA VAL A 144 5.07 -10.61 2.63
C VAL A 144 4.83 -10.14 1.19
N MET A 145 5.85 -9.58 0.55
CA MET A 145 5.74 -9.01 -0.79
C MET A 145 5.52 -10.08 -1.87
N GLY A 146 6.03 -11.30 -1.68
CA GLY A 146 5.68 -12.45 -2.50
C GLY A 146 4.18 -12.76 -2.45
N ARG A 147 3.59 -12.80 -1.26
CA ARG A 147 2.13 -13.02 -1.09
C ARG A 147 1.29 -11.88 -1.64
N VAL A 148 1.75 -10.63 -1.52
CA VAL A 148 1.09 -9.46 -2.10
C VAL A 148 1.11 -9.53 -3.62
N SER A 149 2.26 -9.83 -4.22
CA SER A 149 2.40 -9.97 -5.68
C SER A 149 1.50 -11.09 -6.21
N GLU A 150 1.51 -12.26 -5.56
CA GLU A 150 0.62 -13.37 -5.91
C GLU A 150 -0.86 -12.98 -5.79
N ALA A 151 -1.23 -12.23 -4.75
CA ALA A 151 -2.59 -11.74 -4.57
C ALA A 151 -3.01 -10.75 -5.66
N LEU A 152 -2.14 -9.82 -6.08
CA LEU A 152 -2.43 -8.87 -7.17
C LEU A 152 -2.73 -9.60 -8.47
N LEU A 153 -1.92 -10.61 -8.80
CA LEU A 153 -2.05 -11.38 -10.03
C LEU A 153 -3.29 -12.30 -10.05
N LYS A 154 -3.82 -12.67 -8.88
CA LYS A 154 -4.97 -13.58 -8.75
C LYS A 154 -6.29 -12.87 -8.48
N ASP A 155 -6.29 -11.69 -7.86
CA ASP A 155 -7.53 -11.01 -7.48
C ASP A 155 -8.17 -10.33 -8.68
N SER A 156 -9.14 -11.03 -9.30
CA SER A 156 -9.91 -10.52 -10.42
C SER A 156 -10.66 -9.23 -10.08
N ARG A 157 -10.93 -8.92 -8.80
CA ARG A 157 -11.57 -7.66 -8.39
C ARG A 157 -10.63 -6.48 -8.54
N VAL A 158 -9.33 -6.68 -8.35
CA VAL A 158 -8.32 -5.65 -8.63
C VAL A 158 -8.20 -5.49 -10.15
N MET A 159 -8.12 -6.59 -10.89
CA MET A 159 -7.99 -6.58 -12.36
C MET A 159 -9.22 -6.02 -13.11
N THR A 160 -10.43 -6.10 -12.54
CA THR A 160 -11.67 -5.59 -13.15
C THR A 160 -12.04 -4.17 -12.71
N ALA A 161 -11.40 -3.62 -11.67
CA ALA A 161 -11.69 -2.28 -11.17
C ALA A 161 -11.27 -1.18 -12.17
N GLY A 162 -10.27 -1.46 -13.01
CA GLY A 162 -9.83 -0.56 -14.07
C GLY A 162 -10.85 -0.29 -15.18
N ASP A 163 -11.93 -1.06 -15.31
CA ASP A 163 -12.97 -0.87 -16.34
C ASP A 163 -14.14 0.06 -15.92
N ARG A 164 -14.06 0.71 -14.75
CA ARG A 164 -15.10 1.64 -14.25
C ARG A 164 -14.77 3.12 -14.41
#